data_AF-A0A4Q5QM58-F1
#
_entry.id   AF-A0A4Q5QM58-F1
#
_cell.length_a   1.000
_cell.length_b   1.000
_cell.length_c   1.000
_cell.angle_alpha   90.00
_cell.angle_beta   90.00
_cell.angle_gamma   90.00
#
_symmetry.space_group_name_H-M   'P 1'
#
loop_
_entity.id
_entity.type
_entity.pdbx_description
1 polymer ?
#
loop_
_entity_poly.entity_id
_entity_poly.type
_entity_poly.pdbx_seq_one_letter_code
_entity_poly.pdbx_strand_id
1 'polypeptide(L)'
;MTDQQPNLARRRLIQSTGASAVAVTALAAAGVAAVSSPAEAQGVNDAAVLNFALNLEYLEAEFYIRAATGLGLTSSDTSGTGYANSVIGGSRVNFTTPAIQQYANEIANDELNHVRFLRSGLGSAAVGEPAIDLVNSFIALGNLIGVPNFNPFESEANFLIGSYVFEDVGVTAYSGAAALISNKQLLSAAASILAVEAYHASEIRTLLFQAGAGATTVSISNVRASLSGAND
;
A
#
# COMPACT_ATOMS: atom_id res chain seq x y z
N MET A 1 11.10 -46.84 -18.47
CA MET A 1 10.05 -46.65 -17.46
C MET A 1 10.74 -46.32 -16.15
N THR A 2 10.89 -45.04 -15.86
CA THR A 2 11.35 -44.54 -14.56
C THR A 2 10.62 -43.23 -14.33
N ASP A 3 9.66 -43.33 -13.42
CA ASP A 3 8.71 -42.30 -13.02
C ASP A 3 9.46 -41.17 -12.29
N GLN A 4 9.43 -39.95 -12.83
CA GLN A 4 9.93 -38.75 -12.17
C GLN A 4 8.74 -38.10 -11.44
N GLN A 5 8.64 -38.32 -10.13
CA GLN A 5 7.70 -37.58 -9.29
C GLN A 5 8.11 -36.09 -9.22
N PRO A 6 7.22 -35.14 -9.58
CA PRO A 6 7.52 -33.73 -9.45
C PRO A 6 7.21 -33.20 -8.04
N ASN A 7 8.15 -32.44 -7.49
CA ASN A 7 7.96 -31.30 -6.58
C ASN A 7 7.22 -31.55 -5.25
N LEU A 8 7.85 -32.25 -4.31
CA LEU A 8 7.52 -32.13 -2.87
C LEU A 8 8.30 -31.02 -2.13
N ALA A 9 9.21 -30.32 -2.82
CA ALA A 9 10.04 -29.27 -2.24
C ALA A 9 9.38 -27.87 -2.19
N ARG A 10 8.33 -27.60 -2.99
CA ARG A 10 7.68 -26.28 -3.06
C ARG A 10 6.64 -26.02 -1.96
N ARG A 11 6.27 -27.05 -1.18
CA ARG A 11 5.17 -26.98 -0.20
C ARG A 11 5.62 -26.95 1.27
N ARG A 12 6.93 -26.81 1.54
CA ARG A 12 7.49 -26.81 2.91
C ARG A 12 8.19 -25.51 3.31
N LEU A 13 8.08 -24.43 2.54
CA LEU A 13 8.69 -23.13 2.90
C LEU A 13 7.72 -22.13 3.56
N ILE A 14 6.43 -22.47 3.68
CA ILE A 14 5.46 -21.67 4.46
C ILE A 14 4.93 -22.57 5.60
N GLN A 15 5.81 -22.94 6.53
CA GLN A 15 5.40 -23.63 7.76
C GLN A 15 6.42 -23.54 8.91
N SER A 16 7.48 -22.72 8.81
CA SER A 16 8.59 -22.77 9.78
C SER A 16 9.15 -21.42 10.27
N THR A 17 8.31 -20.41 10.43
CA THR A 17 8.66 -19.21 11.24
C THR A 17 7.61 -19.00 12.33
N GLY A 18 7.41 -20.05 13.14
CA GLY A 18 6.53 -20.04 14.30
C GLY A 18 7.12 -20.89 15.41
N ALA A 19 8.34 -20.58 15.85
CA ALA A 19 8.93 -21.22 17.03
C ALA A 19 10.02 -20.35 17.65
N SER A 20 9.72 -19.86 18.87
CA SER A 20 10.64 -19.79 20.01
C SER A 20 11.63 -18.63 20.14
N ALA A 21 11.32 -17.69 21.05
CA ALA A 21 12.26 -17.29 22.09
C ALA A 21 11.49 -16.80 23.32
N VAL A 22 11.18 -17.74 24.22
CA VAL A 22 10.76 -17.48 25.59
C VAL A 22 12.00 -17.13 26.41
N ALA A 23 11.99 -16.00 27.12
CA ALA A 23 12.92 -15.74 28.23
C ALA A 23 12.10 -15.49 29.50
N VAL A 24 12.19 -16.43 30.44
CA VAL A 24 11.57 -16.38 31.79
C VAL A 24 12.67 -16.19 32.83
N THR A 25 12.49 -15.23 33.73
CA THR A 25 12.82 -15.29 35.18
C THR A 25 12.19 -14.08 35.89
N ALA A 26 11.01 -14.21 36.53
CA ALA A 26 10.74 -14.53 37.96
C ALA A 26 10.80 -13.28 38.88
N LEU A 27 9.76 -12.87 39.64
CA LEU A 27 9.28 -13.52 40.89
C LEU A 27 7.92 -12.95 41.42
N ALA A 28 7.07 -13.85 41.96
CA ALA A 28 6.10 -13.72 43.06
C ALA A 28 4.82 -12.84 42.96
N ALA A 29 3.64 -13.47 42.90
CA ALA A 29 2.76 -13.72 44.07
C ALA A 29 1.38 -14.30 43.66
N ALA A 30 0.90 -15.24 44.48
CA ALA A 30 -0.31 -16.06 44.43
C ALA A 30 -1.62 -15.43 43.88
N GLY A 31 -2.41 -16.23 43.13
CA GLY A 31 -3.86 -16.06 43.02
C GLY A 31 -4.53 -16.64 41.77
N VAL A 32 -5.33 -17.70 41.98
CA VAL A 32 -6.37 -18.27 41.08
C VAL A 32 -5.90 -18.90 39.77
N ALA A 33 -5.99 -20.24 39.70
CA ALA A 33 -5.85 -20.99 38.45
C ALA A 33 -7.09 -20.75 37.56
N ALA A 34 -7.02 -19.73 36.70
CA ALA A 34 -7.85 -19.68 35.51
C ALA A 34 -7.30 -20.69 34.51
N VAL A 35 -8.11 -21.67 34.12
CA VAL A 35 -7.86 -22.47 32.92
C VAL A 35 -7.96 -21.52 31.73
N SER A 36 -6.83 -20.95 31.33
CA SER A 36 -6.70 -20.26 30.07
C SER A 36 -6.87 -21.29 28.96
N SER A 37 -7.96 -21.19 28.21
CA SER A 37 -8.01 -21.75 26.87
C SER A 37 -6.74 -21.31 26.13
N PRO A 38 -6.11 -22.16 25.31
CA PRO A 38 -5.05 -21.70 24.43
C PRO A 38 -5.62 -20.51 23.66
N ALA A 39 -4.98 -19.34 23.75
CA ALA A 39 -5.28 -18.26 22.85
C ALA A 39 -5.10 -18.83 21.45
N GLU A 40 -6.19 -18.99 20.70
CA GLU A 40 -6.07 -19.25 19.28
C GLU A 40 -5.16 -18.18 18.72
N ALA A 41 -4.13 -18.57 17.98
CA ALA A 41 -3.32 -17.61 17.24
C ALA A 41 -4.31 -16.74 16.47
N GLN A 42 -4.41 -15.46 16.82
CA GLN A 42 -5.36 -14.55 16.21
C GLN A 42 -5.06 -14.58 14.71
N GLY A 43 -5.90 -15.28 13.95
CA GLY A 43 -5.83 -15.21 12.49
C GLY A 43 -5.91 -13.74 12.09
N VAL A 44 -5.26 -13.37 10.99
CA VAL A 44 -5.42 -12.03 10.40
C VAL A 44 -6.92 -11.78 10.29
N ASN A 45 -7.45 -10.84 11.09
CA ASN A 45 -8.86 -10.50 11.05
C ASN A 45 -9.10 -9.45 9.97
N ASP A 46 -10.31 -9.40 9.42
CA ASP A 46 -10.62 -8.48 8.32
C ASP A 46 -10.32 -7.01 8.68
N ALA A 47 -10.46 -6.62 9.94
CA ALA A 47 -10.12 -5.27 10.40
C ALA A 47 -8.62 -4.97 10.30
N ALA A 48 -7.74 -5.94 10.51
CA ALA A 48 -6.30 -5.79 10.31
C ALA A 48 -5.97 -5.66 8.83
N VAL A 49 -6.62 -6.44 7.95
CA VAL A 49 -6.46 -6.32 6.49
C VAL A 49 -6.92 -4.94 6.02
N LEU A 50 -8.09 -4.48 6.47
CA LEU A 50 -8.62 -3.17 6.10
C LEU A 50 -7.81 -2.00 6.66
N ASN A 51 -7.25 -2.11 7.87
CA ASN A 51 -6.35 -1.08 8.39
C ASN A 51 -5.00 -1.05 7.66
N PHE A 52 -4.52 -2.21 7.18
CA PHE A 52 -3.37 -2.23 6.27
C PHE A 52 -3.69 -1.51 4.96
N ALA A 53 -4.84 -1.80 4.34
CA ALA A 53 -5.31 -1.10 3.16
C ALA A 53 -5.46 0.41 3.42
N LEU A 54 -6.06 0.82 4.54
CA LEU A 54 -6.24 2.22 4.91
C LEU A 54 -4.90 2.98 5.00
N ASN A 55 -3.83 2.34 5.48
CA ASN A 55 -2.51 2.96 5.50
C ASN A 55 -1.94 3.18 4.09
N LEU A 56 -2.27 2.31 3.12
CA LEU A 56 -1.91 2.52 1.73
C LEU A 56 -2.71 3.69 1.15
N GLU A 57 -4.04 3.70 1.36
CA GLU A 57 -4.90 4.80 0.89
C GLU A 57 -4.47 6.16 1.46
N TYR A 58 -3.99 6.21 2.71
CA TYR A 58 -3.43 7.44 3.28
C TYR A 58 -2.21 7.93 2.50
N LEU A 59 -1.31 7.02 2.17
CA LEU A 59 -0.10 7.35 1.41
C LEU A 59 -0.44 7.88 0.02
N GLU A 60 -1.36 7.21 -0.68
CA GLU A 60 -1.78 7.57 -2.03
C GLU A 60 -2.57 8.87 -2.07
N ALA A 61 -3.55 9.02 -1.17
CA ALA A 61 -4.33 10.26 -1.05
C ALA A 61 -3.44 11.46 -0.70
N GLU A 62 -2.49 11.31 0.24
CA GLU A 62 -1.53 12.38 0.54
C GLU A 62 -0.67 12.74 -0.67
N PHE A 63 -0.21 11.74 -1.42
CA PHE A 63 0.55 11.98 -2.64
C PHE A 63 -0.28 12.76 -3.68
N TYR A 64 -1.46 12.27 -4.04
CA TYR A 64 -2.26 12.85 -5.11
C TYR A 64 -2.88 14.19 -4.74
N ILE A 65 -3.42 14.35 -3.53
CA ILE A 65 -4.01 15.63 -3.09
C ILE A 65 -2.93 16.71 -3.02
N ARG A 66 -1.71 16.38 -2.57
CA ARG A 66 -0.59 17.32 -2.58
C ARG A 66 -0.17 17.68 -4.00
N ALA A 67 -0.09 16.72 -4.90
CA ALA A 67 0.25 16.99 -6.30
C ALA A 67 -0.81 17.89 -6.96
N ALA A 68 -2.09 17.64 -6.73
CA ALA A 68 -3.20 18.40 -7.30
C ALA A 68 -3.34 19.82 -6.72
N THR A 69 -3.25 19.93 -5.39
CA THR A 69 -3.68 21.13 -4.65
C THR A 69 -2.56 21.82 -3.87
N GLY A 70 -1.49 21.11 -3.53
CA GLY A 70 -0.45 21.55 -2.61
C GLY A 70 -0.84 21.45 -1.13
N LEU A 71 -2.02 20.90 -0.83
CA LEU A 71 -2.52 20.61 0.52
C LEU A 71 -2.49 19.10 0.78
N GLY A 72 -2.66 18.69 2.03
CA GLY A 72 -2.82 17.27 2.41
C GLY A 72 -4.26 16.95 2.82
N LEU A 73 -4.45 15.74 3.33
CA LEU A 73 -5.70 15.31 3.95
C LEU A 73 -6.06 16.18 5.15
N THR A 74 -7.36 16.24 5.43
CA THR A 74 -7.88 16.99 6.57
C THR A 74 -7.89 16.13 7.83
N SER A 75 -7.94 16.77 9.00
CA SER A 75 -8.02 16.03 10.29
C SER A 75 -9.24 15.11 10.41
N SER A 76 -10.34 15.40 9.71
CA SER A 76 -11.48 14.47 9.65
C SER A 76 -11.17 13.18 8.91
N ASP A 77 -10.28 13.25 7.92
CA ASP A 77 -9.87 12.09 7.13
C ASP A 77 -8.73 11.31 7.82
N THR A 78 -7.93 11.95 8.68
CA THR A 78 -6.71 11.33 9.28
C THR A 78 -6.84 10.93 10.75
N SER A 79 -7.89 11.34 11.46
CA SER A 79 -8.07 11.00 12.88
C SER A 79 -8.22 9.50 13.15
N GLY A 80 -7.69 9.00 14.26
CA GLY A 80 -7.87 7.60 14.67
C GLY A 80 -6.91 7.22 15.79
N THR A 81 -6.76 5.91 16.02
CA THR A 81 -5.86 5.40 17.06
C THR A 81 -4.41 5.25 16.55
N GLY A 82 -3.43 5.45 17.43
CA GLY A 82 -2.09 4.88 17.28
C GLY A 82 -1.04 5.66 16.49
N TYR A 83 -1.38 6.74 15.77
CA TYR A 83 -0.42 7.41 14.88
C TYR A 83 -0.32 8.93 15.00
N ALA A 84 0.83 9.45 14.57
CA ALA A 84 1.15 10.86 14.48
C ALA A 84 0.81 11.34 13.06
N ASN A 85 -0.23 12.16 12.94
CA ASN A 85 -0.66 12.83 11.70
C ASN A 85 0.44 13.81 11.23
N SER A 86 1.55 13.28 10.71
CA SER A 86 2.72 14.05 10.32
C SER A 86 3.20 13.56 8.96
N VAL A 87 2.88 14.36 7.95
CA VAL A 87 3.28 14.13 6.57
C VAL A 87 4.35 15.16 6.22
N ILE A 88 5.50 14.67 5.72
CA ILE A 88 6.62 15.50 5.29
C ILE A 88 6.75 15.41 3.78
N GLY A 89 6.90 16.56 3.13
CA GLY A 89 7.07 16.68 1.69
C GLY A 89 5.75 16.87 0.93
N GLY A 90 5.85 16.79 -0.39
CA GLY A 90 4.78 17.07 -1.32
C GLY A 90 4.53 18.55 -1.55
N SER A 91 4.21 18.87 -2.79
CA SER A 91 3.88 20.21 -3.27
C SER A 91 2.98 20.11 -4.48
N ARG A 92 2.26 21.18 -4.80
CA ARG A 92 1.47 21.23 -6.02
C ARG A 92 2.38 21.08 -7.23
N VAL A 93 2.08 20.11 -8.10
CA VAL A 93 2.77 19.91 -9.37
C VAL A 93 2.34 20.99 -10.35
N ASN A 94 3.29 21.56 -11.07
CA ASN A 94 3.00 22.45 -12.18
C ASN A 94 2.71 21.64 -13.45
N PHE A 95 1.48 21.16 -13.57
CA PHE A 95 1.03 20.44 -14.75
C PHE A 95 1.00 21.34 -15.98
N THR A 96 1.60 20.89 -17.07
CA THR A 96 1.63 21.60 -18.36
C THR A 96 0.64 21.03 -19.36
N THR A 97 0.18 19.80 -19.14
CA THR A 97 -0.81 19.12 -19.98
C THR A 97 -2.16 19.09 -19.26
N PRO A 98 -3.20 19.77 -19.80
CA PRO A 98 -4.51 19.85 -19.14
C PRO A 98 -5.15 18.49 -18.84
N ALA A 99 -4.98 17.50 -19.73
CA ALA A 99 -5.51 16.16 -19.50
C ALA A 99 -4.85 15.48 -18.29
N ILE A 100 -3.52 15.57 -18.16
CA ILE A 100 -2.80 14.98 -17.03
C ILE A 100 -3.18 15.66 -15.71
N GLN A 101 -3.39 16.97 -15.72
CA GLN A 101 -3.94 17.66 -14.56
C GLN A 101 -5.35 17.16 -14.18
N GLN A 102 -6.22 16.91 -15.15
CA GLN A 102 -7.56 16.39 -14.90
C GLN A 102 -7.50 14.99 -14.28
N TYR A 103 -6.67 14.10 -14.83
CA TYR A 103 -6.45 12.77 -14.27
C TYR A 103 -5.86 12.82 -12.86
N ALA A 104 -4.86 13.66 -12.61
CA ALA A 104 -4.31 13.83 -11.26
C ALA A 104 -5.37 14.30 -10.25
N ASN A 105 -6.30 15.17 -10.66
CA ASN A 105 -7.41 15.59 -9.80
C ASN A 105 -8.46 14.50 -9.60
N GLU A 106 -8.73 13.69 -10.63
CA GLU A 106 -9.67 12.56 -10.56
C GLU A 106 -9.16 11.51 -9.58
N ILE A 107 -7.91 11.05 -9.76
CA ILE A 107 -7.27 10.09 -8.87
C ILE A 107 -7.20 10.63 -7.44
N ALA A 108 -6.84 11.91 -7.25
CA ALA A 108 -6.86 12.52 -5.92
C ALA A 108 -8.24 12.47 -5.22
N ASN A 109 -9.33 12.56 -5.99
CA ASN A 109 -10.68 12.41 -5.44
C ASN A 109 -11.02 10.95 -5.14
N ASP A 110 -10.59 10.03 -6.00
CA ASP A 110 -10.81 8.59 -5.81
C ASP A 110 -10.08 8.09 -4.56
N GLU A 111 -8.80 8.45 -4.37
CA GLU A 111 -8.05 8.07 -3.17
C GLU A 111 -8.65 8.65 -1.89
N LEU A 112 -9.13 9.89 -1.94
CA LEU A 112 -9.88 10.47 -0.83
C LEU A 112 -11.16 9.68 -0.53
N ASN A 113 -11.84 9.21 -1.57
CA ASN A 113 -13.04 8.39 -1.41
C ASN A 113 -12.69 6.99 -0.87
N HIS A 114 -11.58 6.38 -1.28
CA HIS A 114 -11.08 5.12 -0.72
C HIS A 114 -10.77 5.24 0.77
N VAL A 115 -10.02 6.27 1.18
CA VAL A 115 -9.78 6.59 2.60
C VAL A 115 -11.10 6.66 3.37
N ARG A 116 -12.07 7.45 2.89
CA ARG A 116 -13.36 7.63 3.57
C ARG A 116 -14.18 6.36 3.59
N PHE A 117 -14.14 5.58 2.52
CA PHE A 117 -14.85 4.31 2.40
C PHE A 117 -14.32 3.30 3.42
N LEU A 118 -13.00 3.09 3.48
CA LEU A 118 -12.37 2.17 4.43
C LEU A 118 -12.61 2.62 5.87
N ARG A 119 -12.47 3.92 6.16
CA ARG A 119 -12.75 4.46 7.50
C ARG A 119 -14.21 4.25 7.90
N SER A 120 -15.15 4.42 6.97
CA SER A 120 -16.56 4.14 7.21
C SER A 120 -16.79 2.66 7.55
N GLY A 121 -16.17 1.75 6.81
CA GLY A 121 -16.26 0.30 7.06
C GLY A 121 -15.60 -0.14 8.37
N LEU A 122 -14.50 0.51 8.76
CA LEU A 122 -13.77 0.24 10.00
C LEU A 122 -14.43 0.88 11.24
N GLY A 123 -15.15 1.98 11.08
CA GLY A 123 -15.75 2.72 12.18
C GLY A 123 -14.72 3.14 13.23
N SER A 124 -14.95 2.79 14.50
CA SER A 124 -14.01 3.09 15.59
C SER A 124 -12.72 2.29 15.55
N ALA A 125 -12.63 1.25 14.72
CA ALA A 125 -11.42 0.46 14.53
C ALA A 125 -10.47 1.08 13.49
N ALA A 126 -10.84 2.21 12.87
CA ALA A 126 -9.97 2.92 11.93
C ALA A 126 -8.75 3.47 12.66
N VAL A 127 -7.57 3.12 12.14
CA VAL A 127 -6.32 3.74 12.60
C VAL A 127 -6.21 5.18 12.11
N GLY A 128 -5.45 5.99 12.84
CA GLY A 128 -5.07 7.32 12.37
C GLY A 128 -4.05 7.23 11.25
N GLU A 129 -3.86 8.33 10.52
CA GLU A 129 -2.84 8.42 9.49
C GLU A 129 -1.44 8.22 10.09
N PRO A 130 -0.62 7.30 9.55
CA PRO A 130 0.76 7.11 9.99
C PRO A 130 1.63 8.31 9.66
N ALA A 131 2.81 8.39 10.27
CA ALA A 131 3.80 9.35 9.80
C ALA A 131 4.24 8.96 8.38
N ILE A 132 4.11 9.89 7.44
CA ILE A 132 4.44 9.69 6.02
C ILE A 132 5.59 10.61 5.63
N ASP A 133 6.62 10.04 5.01
CA ASP A 133 7.77 10.80 4.49
C ASP A 133 7.84 10.66 2.97
N LEU A 134 7.24 11.60 2.26
CA LEU A 134 7.24 11.66 0.79
C LEU A 134 8.58 12.16 0.22
N VAL A 135 9.52 12.59 1.05
CA VAL A 135 10.84 13.03 0.57
C VAL A 135 11.79 11.85 0.53
N ASN A 136 12.06 11.25 1.69
CA ASN A 136 13.06 10.20 1.78
C ASN A 136 12.62 8.91 1.08
N SER A 137 11.32 8.60 1.09
CA SER A 137 10.79 7.42 0.39
C SER A 137 11.01 7.51 -1.12
N PHE A 138 10.76 8.68 -1.71
CA PHE A 138 10.95 8.89 -3.14
C PHE A 138 12.42 9.04 -3.55
N ILE A 139 13.27 9.60 -2.69
CA ILE A 139 14.73 9.56 -2.90
C ILE A 139 15.23 8.10 -2.92
N ALA A 140 14.75 7.27 -1.99
CA ALA A 140 15.13 5.85 -1.94
C ALA A 140 14.67 5.10 -3.20
N LEU A 141 13.43 5.32 -3.65
CA LEU A 141 12.94 4.79 -4.93
C LEU A 141 13.81 5.25 -6.10
N GLY A 142 14.07 6.56 -6.18
CA GLY A 142 14.90 7.16 -7.23
C GLY A 142 16.26 6.49 -7.35
N ASN A 143 16.92 6.24 -6.22
CA ASN A 143 18.21 5.53 -6.20
C ASN A 143 18.11 4.09 -6.75
N LEU A 144 17.01 3.38 -6.54
CA LEU A 144 16.79 2.03 -7.07
C LEU A 144 16.58 2.02 -8.59
N ILE A 145 16.02 3.09 -9.15
CA ILE A 145 15.70 3.20 -10.60
C ILE A 145 16.70 4.07 -11.38
N GLY A 146 17.79 4.50 -10.74
CA GLY A 146 18.84 5.30 -11.38
C GLY A 146 18.51 6.79 -11.56
N VAL A 147 17.54 7.31 -10.81
CA VAL A 147 17.12 8.72 -10.79
C VAL A 147 17.42 9.31 -9.40
N PRO A 148 18.67 9.73 -9.11
CA PRO A 148 19.03 10.23 -7.79
C PRO A 148 18.29 11.53 -7.46
N ASN A 149 18.00 11.74 -6.17
CA ASN A 149 17.24 12.89 -5.66
C ASN A 149 15.85 13.04 -6.30
N PHE A 150 15.23 11.92 -6.68
CA PHE A 150 13.91 11.92 -7.32
C PHE A 150 12.87 12.63 -6.47
N ASN A 151 12.24 13.64 -7.06
CA ASN A 151 11.11 14.36 -6.49
C ASN A 151 9.91 14.22 -7.44
N PRO A 152 8.87 13.44 -7.07
CA PRO A 152 7.71 13.26 -7.93
C PRO A 152 6.85 14.52 -8.07
N PHE A 153 7.05 15.53 -7.22
CA PHE A 153 6.30 16.78 -7.25
C PHE A 153 6.94 17.88 -8.12
N GLU A 154 8.13 17.63 -8.66
CA GLU A 154 8.92 18.62 -9.39
C GLU A 154 8.34 18.95 -10.78
N SER A 155 7.80 17.93 -11.46
CA SER A 155 7.29 18.07 -12.83
C SER A 155 6.21 17.04 -13.12
N GLU A 156 5.42 17.29 -14.17
CA GLU A 156 4.41 16.34 -14.67
C GLU A 156 5.02 14.97 -15.01
N ALA A 157 6.22 14.94 -15.59
CA ALA A 157 6.90 13.68 -15.91
C ALA A 157 7.31 12.92 -14.64
N ASN A 158 7.87 13.61 -13.64
CA ASN A 158 8.22 12.97 -12.37
C ASN A 158 6.97 12.52 -11.61
N PHE A 159 5.87 13.28 -11.69
CA PHE A 159 4.59 12.90 -11.11
C PHE A 159 4.12 11.56 -11.67
N LEU A 160 4.07 11.41 -13.00
CA LEU A 160 3.67 10.15 -13.62
C LEU A 160 4.57 8.97 -13.22
N ILE A 161 5.88 9.20 -13.08
CA ILE A 161 6.82 8.18 -12.61
C ILE A 161 6.51 7.79 -11.15
N GLY A 162 6.20 8.77 -10.29
CA GLY A 162 5.83 8.53 -8.90
C GLY A 162 4.50 7.80 -8.77
N SER A 163 3.48 8.25 -9.51
CA SER A 163 2.16 7.61 -9.61
C SER A 163 2.28 6.14 -10.00
N TYR A 164 3.12 5.80 -10.99
CA TYR A 164 3.25 4.41 -11.44
C TYR A 164 3.67 3.45 -10.33
N VAL A 165 4.41 3.92 -9.32
CA VAL A 165 4.78 3.08 -8.18
C VAL A 165 3.60 2.85 -7.25
N PHE A 166 2.79 3.87 -6.97
CA PHE A 166 1.67 3.74 -6.05
C PHE A 166 0.56 2.86 -6.62
N GLU A 167 0.08 3.18 -7.82
CA GLU A 167 -1.01 2.43 -8.45
C GLU A 167 -0.73 0.93 -8.56
N ASP A 168 0.51 0.59 -8.86
CA ASP A 168 0.93 -0.80 -9.04
C ASP A 168 1.11 -1.52 -7.68
N VAL A 169 1.46 -0.77 -6.62
CA VAL A 169 1.42 -1.25 -5.24
C VAL A 169 -0.02 -1.44 -4.77
N GLY A 170 -0.93 -0.50 -5.06
CA GLY A 170 -2.36 -0.61 -4.76
C GLY A 170 -2.97 -1.88 -5.35
N VAL A 171 -2.80 -2.10 -6.66
CA VAL A 171 -3.29 -3.31 -7.37
C VAL A 171 -2.75 -4.60 -6.72
N THR A 172 -1.44 -4.66 -6.46
CA THR A 172 -0.82 -5.87 -5.89
C THR A 172 -1.22 -6.10 -4.44
N ALA A 173 -1.39 -5.04 -3.65
CA ALA A 173 -1.83 -5.11 -2.25
C ALA A 173 -3.27 -5.63 -2.15
N TYR A 174 -4.22 -5.06 -2.90
CA TYR A 174 -5.61 -5.51 -2.86
C TYR A 174 -5.78 -6.94 -3.40
N SER A 175 -5.09 -7.27 -4.50
CA SER A 175 -5.11 -8.63 -5.05
C SER A 175 -4.52 -9.64 -4.05
N GLY A 176 -3.40 -9.33 -3.41
CA GLY A 176 -2.78 -10.19 -2.40
C GLY A 176 -3.61 -10.33 -1.11
N ALA A 177 -4.28 -9.26 -0.70
CA ALA A 177 -5.14 -9.23 0.47
C ALA A 177 -6.47 -9.98 0.27
N ALA A 178 -6.93 -10.17 -0.97
CA ALA A 178 -8.23 -10.76 -1.27
C ALA A 178 -8.43 -12.14 -0.62
N ALA A 179 -7.38 -12.97 -0.54
CA ALA A 179 -7.44 -14.29 0.08
C ALA A 179 -7.53 -14.26 1.62
N LEU A 180 -7.19 -13.12 2.23
CA LEU A 180 -7.20 -12.92 3.69
C LEU A 180 -8.54 -12.37 4.20
N ILE A 181 -9.40 -11.87 3.30
CA ILE A 181 -10.70 -11.29 3.66
C ILE A 181 -11.76 -12.39 3.75
N SER A 182 -12.29 -12.61 4.95
CA SER A 182 -13.31 -13.62 5.22
C SER A 182 -14.73 -13.12 4.92
N ASN A 183 -15.04 -11.87 5.27
CA ASN A 183 -16.33 -11.25 5.03
C ASN A 183 -16.54 -10.95 3.53
N LYS A 184 -17.62 -11.49 2.95
CA LYS A 184 -17.87 -11.39 1.51
C LYS A 184 -18.29 -9.99 1.05
N GLN A 185 -18.92 -9.22 1.91
CA GLN A 185 -19.24 -7.83 1.64
C GLN A 185 -17.96 -6.99 1.60
N LEU A 186 -17.04 -7.21 2.55
CA LEU A 186 -15.72 -6.56 2.55
C LEU A 186 -14.86 -7.00 1.37
N LEU A 187 -14.91 -8.28 0.99
CA LEU A 187 -14.21 -8.78 -0.19
C LEU A 187 -14.75 -8.14 -1.47
N SER A 188 -16.07 -8.01 -1.60
CA SER A 188 -16.67 -7.32 -2.75
C SER A 188 -16.28 -5.86 -2.80
N ALA A 189 -16.18 -5.19 -1.66
CA ALA A 189 -15.73 -3.81 -1.58
C ALA A 189 -14.26 -3.66 -1.98
N ALA A 190 -13.37 -4.51 -1.43
CA ALA A 190 -11.95 -4.54 -1.79
C ALA A 190 -11.75 -4.85 -3.27
N ALA A 191 -12.58 -5.71 -3.87
CA ALA A 191 -12.56 -5.98 -5.30
C ALA A 191 -12.98 -4.78 -6.15
N SER A 192 -13.89 -3.93 -5.65
CA SER A 192 -14.25 -2.68 -6.33
C SER A 192 -13.11 -1.67 -6.30
N ILE A 193 -12.42 -1.52 -5.16
CA ILE A 193 -11.24 -0.65 -5.06
C ILE A 193 -10.15 -1.16 -6.01
N LEU A 194 -9.80 -2.45 -5.96
CA LEU A 194 -8.86 -3.08 -6.89
C LEU A 194 -9.14 -2.78 -8.37
N ALA A 195 -10.42 -2.70 -8.76
CA ALA A 195 -10.79 -2.38 -10.14
C ALA A 195 -10.49 -0.91 -10.49
N VAL A 196 -10.68 0.01 -9.55
CA VAL A 196 -10.33 1.44 -9.68
C VAL A 196 -8.82 1.60 -9.78
N GLU A 197 -8.05 1.01 -8.86
CA GLU A 197 -6.58 0.96 -8.90
C GLU A 197 -6.06 0.45 -10.26
N ALA A 198 -6.70 -0.58 -10.80
CA ALA A 198 -6.31 -1.14 -12.10
C ALA A 198 -6.57 -0.16 -13.27
N TYR A 199 -7.61 0.68 -13.19
CA TYR A 199 -7.86 1.72 -14.19
C TYR A 199 -6.80 2.82 -14.10
N HIS A 200 -6.52 3.31 -12.90
CA HIS A 200 -5.49 4.31 -12.65
C HIS A 200 -4.10 3.81 -13.07
N ALA A 201 -3.71 2.59 -12.67
CA ALA A 201 -2.45 1.96 -13.10
C ALA A 201 -2.31 1.88 -14.63
N SER A 202 -3.40 1.49 -15.32
CA SER A 202 -3.45 1.42 -16.78
C SER A 202 -3.33 2.80 -17.44
N GLU A 203 -4.00 3.79 -16.89
CA GLU A 203 -3.95 5.18 -17.36
C GLU A 203 -2.55 5.77 -17.21
N ILE A 204 -1.96 5.68 -16.00
CA ILE A 204 -0.61 6.19 -15.73
C ILE A 204 0.42 5.53 -16.65
N ARG A 205 0.33 4.21 -16.83
CA ARG A 205 1.22 3.49 -17.75
C ARG A 205 1.07 3.97 -19.18
N THR A 206 -0.16 4.24 -19.63
CA THR A 206 -0.45 4.79 -20.96
C THR A 206 0.18 6.17 -21.14
N LEU A 207 0.02 7.06 -20.16
CA LEU A 207 0.58 8.41 -20.18
C LEU A 207 2.12 8.38 -20.18
N LEU A 208 2.74 7.50 -19.39
CA LEU A 208 4.19 7.31 -19.41
C LEU A 208 4.71 6.84 -20.78
N PHE A 209 4.01 5.92 -21.43
CA PHE A 209 4.38 5.49 -22.78
C PHE A 209 4.26 6.62 -23.80
N GLN A 210 3.19 7.42 -23.75
CA GLN A 210 3.00 8.58 -24.61
C GLN A 210 4.08 9.65 -24.39
N ALA A 211 4.54 9.82 -23.15
CA ALA A 211 5.64 10.72 -22.78
C ALA A 211 7.04 10.18 -23.16
N GLY A 212 7.14 8.98 -23.74
CA GLY A 212 8.41 8.36 -24.10
C GLY A 212 9.19 7.77 -22.91
N ALA A 213 8.56 7.64 -21.74
CA ALA A 213 9.18 7.15 -20.50
C ALA A 213 9.17 5.61 -20.37
N GLY A 214 8.99 4.88 -21.47
CA GLY A 214 8.85 3.42 -21.45
C GLY A 214 10.05 2.67 -20.82
N ALA A 215 11.27 3.22 -20.95
CA ALA A 215 12.45 2.65 -20.30
C ALA A 215 12.38 2.76 -18.76
N THR A 216 11.89 3.89 -18.24
CA THR A 216 11.69 4.09 -16.80
C THR A 216 10.61 3.18 -16.26
N THR A 217 9.50 3.00 -16.99
CA THR A 217 8.45 2.03 -16.65
C THR A 217 9.03 0.62 -16.49
N VAL A 218 9.88 0.18 -17.43
CA VAL A 218 10.55 -1.14 -17.35
C VAL A 218 11.48 -1.23 -16.14
N SER A 219 12.24 -0.19 -15.82
CA SER A 219 13.11 -0.18 -14.64
C SER A 219 12.31 -0.35 -13.34
N ILE A 220 11.19 0.35 -13.21
CA ILE A 220 10.30 0.23 -12.04
C ILE A 220 9.70 -1.18 -11.97
N SER A 221 9.19 -1.72 -13.08
CA SER A 221 8.68 -3.10 -13.12
C SER A 221 9.74 -4.13 -12.69
N ASN A 222 11.00 -3.94 -13.12
CA ASN A 222 12.11 -4.82 -12.74
C ASN A 222 12.43 -4.75 -11.24
N VAL A 223 12.44 -3.54 -10.66
CA VAL A 223 12.63 -3.37 -9.20
C VAL A 223 11.52 -4.10 -8.45
N ARG A 224 10.26 -3.91 -8.85
CA ARG A 224 9.12 -4.62 -8.26
C ARG A 224 9.27 -6.14 -8.33
N ALA A 225 9.57 -6.68 -9.51
CA ALA A 225 9.78 -8.12 -9.71
C ALA A 225 10.90 -8.67 -8.80
N SER A 226 11.97 -7.90 -8.62
CA SER A 226 13.07 -8.28 -7.72
C SER A 226 12.68 -8.31 -6.24
N LEU A 227 11.75 -7.45 -5.83
CA LEU A 227 11.26 -7.35 -4.45
C LEU A 227 10.15 -8.37 -4.14
N SER A 228 9.28 -8.66 -5.11
CA SER A 228 8.21 -9.65 -4.95
C SER A 228 8.70 -11.09 -5.06
N GLY A 229 9.87 -11.31 -5.67
CA GLY A 229 10.36 -12.63 -6.03
C GLY A 229 9.53 -13.30 -7.14
N ALA A 230 8.65 -12.54 -7.80
CA ALA A 230 7.79 -12.97 -8.89
C ALA A 230 8.31 -12.35 -10.22
N ASN A 231 8.33 -13.16 -11.28
CA ASN A 231 8.91 -12.79 -12.58
C ASN A 231 7.85 -12.32 -13.58
N ASP A 232 7.03 -11.34 -13.19
CA ASP A 232 5.91 -10.80 -13.98
C ASP A 232 5.94 -9.28 -14.13
#